data_AF-A0A7S3KL23-F1
#
_entry.id   AF-A0A7S3KL23-F1
#
_cell.length_a   1.000
_cell.length_b   1.000
_cell.length_c   1.000
_cell.angle_alpha   90.00
_cell.angle_beta   90.00
_cell.angle_gamma   90.00
#
_symmetry.space_group_name_H-M   'P 1'
#
loop_
_entity.id
_entity.type
_entity.pdbx_description
1 polymer ?
#
loop_
_entity_poly.entity_id
_entity_poly.type
_entity_poly.pdbx_seq_one_letter_code
_entity_poly.pdbx_strand_id
1 'polypeptide(L)'
;LFTITIFLTAVVIVAVRYAVSFLFPLHYMDFVDLCSVANVSLFIFDEKFHGYYIHGESPANSSDVTLDTLKKALDSEGQGLAKQRGLIQNNPNCQTFEFYLPYGERKLFDEVFDESKEKLSQRKRSSNQYKNTPKVDFIYKSGDIGM
;
A
#
# COMPACT_ATOMS: atom_id res chain seq x y z
N LEU A 1 -37.77 7.95 30.48
CA LEU A 1 -36.42 8.39 30.91
C LEU A 1 -35.33 7.57 30.23
N PHE A 2 -35.32 6.24 30.38
CA PHE A 2 -34.30 5.34 29.80
C PHE A 2 -34.22 5.39 28.26
N THR A 3 -35.36 5.49 27.57
CA THR A 3 -35.42 5.63 26.10
C THR A 3 -34.86 6.97 25.63
N ILE A 4 -35.13 8.04 26.38
CA ILE A 4 -34.64 9.40 26.10
C ILE A 4 -33.12 9.45 26.28
N THR A 5 -32.59 8.80 27.31
CA THR A 5 -31.14 8.74 27.54
C THR A 5 -30.42 7.94 26.44
N ILE A 6 -30.97 6.81 25.98
CA ILE A 6 -30.40 6.03 24.86
C ILE A 6 -30.41 6.84 23.57
N PHE A 7 -31.49 7.57 23.30
CA PHE A 7 -31.58 8.41 22.11
C PHE A 7 -30.55 9.54 22.15
N LEU A 8 -30.40 10.22 23.30
CA LEU A 8 -29.39 11.27 23.48
C LEU A 8 -27.96 10.74 23.31
N THR A 9 -27.63 9.58 23.90
CA THR A 9 -26.29 8.99 23.74
C THR A 9 -26.02 8.59 22.29
N ALA A 10 -27.00 8.03 21.58
CA ALA A 10 -26.87 7.70 20.16
C ALA A 10 -26.63 8.95 19.30
N VAL A 11 -27.38 10.04 19.53
CA VAL A 11 -27.19 11.32 18.84
C VAL A 11 -25.80 11.89 19.10
N VAL A 12 -25.33 11.88 20.35
CA VAL A 12 -24.00 12.35 20.72
C VAL A 12 -22.92 11.51 20.01
N ILE A 13 -23.04 10.18 19.99
CA ILE A 13 -22.10 9.30 19.29
C ILE A 13 -22.05 9.64 17.79
N VAL A 14 -23.20 9.81 17.14
CA VAL A 14 -23.27 10.16 15.71
C VAL A 14 -22.66 11.54 15.46
N ALA A 15 -22.98 12.53 16.28
CA ALA A 15 -22.44 13.88 16.17
C ALA A 15 -20.91 13.91 16.35
N VAL A 16 -20.39 13.17 17.34
CA VAL A 16 -18.94 13.03 17.55
C VAL A 16 -18.29 12.34 16.37
N ARG A 17 -18.86 11.24 15.85
CA ARG A 17 -18.33 10.55 14.66
C ARG A 17 -18.27 11.49 13.46
N TYR A 18 -19.34 12.24 13.21
CA TYR A 18 -19.38 13.22 12.12
C TYR A 18 -18.34 14.34 12.31
N ALA A 19 -18.23 14.89 13.53
CA ALA A 19 -17.24 15.92 13.84
C ALA A 19 -15.80 15.41 13.70
N VAL A 20 -15.51 14.18 14.11
CA VAL A 20 -14.20 13.54 13.94
C VAL A 20 -13.90 13.31 12.47
N SER A 21 -14.84 12.78 11.68
CA SER A 21 -14.68 12.60 10.24
C SER A 21 -14.49 13.93 9.50
N PHE A 22 -15.07 15.01 10.00
CA PHE A 22 -14.90 16.34 9.45
C PHE A 22 -13.55 16.97 9.81
N LEU A 23 -13.08 16.81 11.06
CA LEU A 23 -11.78 17.36 11.50
C LEU A 23 -10.58 16.57 10.96
N PHE A 24 -10.74 15.26 10.77
CA PHE A 24 -9.71 14.35 10.29
C PHE A 24 -10.26 13.58 9.09
N PRO A 25 -10.24 14.16 7.87
CA PRO A 25 -10.53 13.40 6.67
C PRO A 25 -9.57 12.19 6.65
N LEU A 26 -10.12 10.99 6.69
CA LEU A 26 -9.33 9.79 6.81
C LEU A 26 -8.58 9.57 5.49
N HIS A 27 -7.30 9.90 5.46
CA HIS A 27 -6.39 9.78 4.31
C HIS A 27 -6.16 8.34 3.79
N TYR A 28 -6.90 7.35 4.29
CA TYR A 28 -6.76 5.99 3.78
C TYR A 28 -7.25 5.86 2.33
N MET A 29 -8.20 6.68 1.90
CA MET A 29 -8.63 6.67 0.50
C MET A 29 -7.51 7.12 -0.44
N ASP A 30 -6.76 8.17 -0.07
CA ASP A 30 -5.57 8.59 -0.81
C ASP A 30 -4.53 7.46 -0.89
N PHE A 31 -4.40 6.69 0.20
CA PHE A 31 -3.50 5.54 0.25
C PHE A 31 -3.97 4.37 -0.64
N VAL A 32 -5.27 4.08 -0.65
CA VAL A 32 -5.88 3.07 -1.53
C VAL A 32 -5.73 3.47 -3.00
N ASP A 33 -5.94 4.76 -3.31
CA ASP A 33 -5.70 5.32 -4.64
C ASP A 33 -4.24 5.19 -5.07
N LEU A 34 -3.30 5.49 -4.16
CA LEU A 34 -1.87 5.30 -4.41
C LEU A 34 -1.55 3.83 -4.74
N CYS A 35 -2.10 2.89 -3.97
CA CYS A 35 -1.94 1.45 -4.22
C CYS A 35 -2.48 1.04 -5.59
N SER A 36 -3.62 1.61 -6.00
CA SER A 36 -4.24 1.36 -7.30
C SER A 36 -3.36 1.90 -8.43
N VAL A 37 -2.94 3.17 -8.36
CA VAL A 37 -2.06 3.78 -9.38
C VAL A 37 -0.73 3.05 -9.49
N ALA A 38 -0.16 2.61 -8.37
CA ALA A 38 1.10 1.86 -8.32
C ALA A 38 0.96 0.39 -8.75
N ASN A 39 -0.27 -0.12 -8.93
CA ASN A 39 -0.56 -1.53 -9.20
C ASN A 39 -0.02 -2.47 -8.10
N VAL A 40 -0.20 -2.09 -6.83
CA VAL A 40 0.28 -2.85 -5.66
C VAL A 40 -0.88 -3.21 -4.74
N SER A 41 -1.06 -4.51 -4.48
CA SER A 41 -2.00 -5.00 -3.47
C SER A 41 -1.31 -5.30 -2.14
N LEU A 42 -2.00 -5.07 -1.03
CA LEU A 42 -1.44 -5.16 0.32
C LEU A 42 -2.27 -6.05 1.23
N PHE A 43 -1.60 -6.87 2.04
CA PHE A 43 -2.18 -7.53 3.21
C PHE A 43 -1.66 -6.85 4.47
N ILE A 44 -2.59 -6.39 5.32
CA ILE A 44 -2.29 -5.69 6.57
C ILE A 44 -2.93 -6.49 7.71
N PHE A 45 -2.12 -6.95 8.66
CA PHE A 45 -2.61 -7.63 9.86
C PHE A 45 -2.58 -6.66 11.03
N ASP A 46 -3.73 -6.45 11.66
CA ASP A 46 -3.87 -5.76 12.95
C ASP A 46 -3.92 -6.77 14.11
N GLU A 47 -4.42 -7.99 13.86
CA GLU A 47 -4.40 -9.12 14.79
C GLU A 47 -3.77 -10.39 14.19
N LYS A 48 -3.71 -11.48 14.98
CA LYS A 48 -3.08 -12.74 14.56
C LYS A 48 -3.86 -13.49 13.48
N PHE A 49 -5.18 -13.37 13.42
CA PHE A 49 -6.00 -14.08 12.43
C PHE A 49 -6.96 -13.17 11.68
N HIS A 50 -6.84 -11.86 11.89
CA HIS A 50 -7.68 -10.83 11.29
C HIS A 50 -6.80 -9.75 10.68
N GLY A 51 -7.31 -9.14 9.61
CA GLY A 51 -6.62 -8.07 8.91
C GLY A 51 -7.44 -7.52 7.74
N TYR A 52 -6.80 -6.61 7.01
CA TYR A 52 -7.36 -5.91 5.87
C TYR A 52 -6.52 -6.15 4.61
N TYR A 53 -7.20 -6.42 3.51
CA TYR A 53 -6.63 -6.56 2.18
C TYR A 53 -7.00 -5.34 1.34
N ILE A 54 -6.01 -4.67 0.78
CA ILE A 54 -6.19 -3.58 -0.19
C ILE A 54 -5.88 -4.12 -1.57
N HIS A 55 -6.86 -4.03 -2.46
CA HIS A 55 -6.73 -4.41 -3.85
C HIS A 55 -6.31 -3.21 -4.69
N GLY A 56 -4.99 -3.08 -4.90
CA GLY A 56 -4.43 -2.07 -5.80
C GLY A 56 -4.18 -2.68 -7.18
N GLU A 57 -5.11 -2.43 -8.09
CA GLU A 57 -5.00 -2.76 -9.52
C GLU A 57 -5.01 -1.43 -10.30
N SER A 58 -3.99 -1.23 -11.12
CA SER A 58 -3.88 -0.02 -11.94
C SER A 58 -4.79 -0.10 -13.16
N PRO A 59 -5.39 1.02 -13.59
CA PRO A 59 -6.10 1.09 -14.87
C PRO A 59 -5.21 0.71 -16.08
N ALA A 60 -3.89 0.87 -15.95
CA ALA A 60 -2.92 0.46 -16.97
C ALA A 60 -2.53 -1.04 -16.87
N ASN A 61 -3.04 -1.75 -15.85
CA ASN A 61 -2.84 -3.17 -15.59
C ASN A 61 -1.38 -3.62 -15.41
N SER A 62 -0.47 -2.67 -15.17
CA SER A 62 0.96 -2.88 -14.98
C SER A 62 1.54 -1.79 -14.08
N SER A 63 2.55 -2.13 -13.27
CA SER A 63 3.28 -1.18 -12.43
C SER A 63 4.36 -0.41 -13.20
N ASP A 64 4.97 -1.04 -14.20
CA ASP A 64 6.09 -0.49 -14.97
C ASP A 64 5.58 0.09 -16.30
N VAL A 65 4.88 1.22 -16.21
CA VAL A 65 4.36 1.94 -17.37
C VAL A 65 4.90 3.37 -17.44
N THR A 66 5.00 3.90 -18.65
CA THR A 66 5.35 5.32 -18.83
C THR A 66 4.23 6.21 -18.30
N LEU A 67 4.58 7.42 -17.85
CA LEU A 67 3.60 8.39 -17.35
C LEU A 67 2.54 8.75 -18.41
N ASP A 68 2.90 8.76 -19.68
CA ASP A 68 1.95 9.04 -20.78
C ASP A 68 0.89 7.93 -20.90
N THR A 69 1.31 6.66 -20.82
CA THR A 69 0.40 5.51 -20.86
C THR A 69 -0.49 5.49 -19.61
N LEU A 70 0.08 5.71 -18.43
CA LEU A 70 -0.66 5.78 -17.17
C LEU A 70 -1.70 6.90 -17.21
N LYS A 71 -1.31 8.09 -17.70
CA LYS A 71 -2.21 9.22 -17.85
C LYS A 71 -3.39 8.88 -18.77
N LYS A 72 -3.15 8.32 -19.94
CA LYS A 72 -4.23 7.92 -20.87
C LYS A 72 -5.18 6.91 -20.24
N ALA A 73 -4.65 5.96 -19.47
CA ALA A 73 -5.47 4.98 -18.76
C ALA A 73 -6.34 5.65 -17.68
N LEU A 74 -5.78 6.56 -16.88
CA LEU A 74 -6.52 7.35 -15.88
C LEU A 74 -7.58 8.26 -16.51
N ASP A 75 -7.26 8.93 -17.62
CA ASP A 75 -8.20 9.77 -18.36
C ASP A 75 -9.37 8.93 -18.92
N SER A 76 -9.09 7.69 -19.35
CA SER A 76 -10.10 6.74 -19.84
C SER A 76 -10.96 6.18 -18.71
N GLU A 77 -10.35 5.93 -17.54
CA GLU A 77 -11.04 5.56 -16.30
C GLU A 77 -12.01 6.66 -15.85
N GLY A 78 -11.56 7.92 -15.83
CA GLY A 78 -12.39 9.07 -15.44
C GLY A 78 -13.59 9.32 -16.38
N GLN A 79 -13.50 8.83 -17.63
CA GLN A 79 -14.60 8.85 -18.60
C GLN A 79 -15.50 7.61 -18.51
N GLY A 80 -15.18 6.64 -17.65
CA GLY A 80 -15.90 5.37 -17.53
C GLY A 80 -15.69 4.41 -18.71
N LEU A 81 -14.64 4.62 -19.52
CA LEU A 81 -14.30 3.81 -20.69
C LEU A 81 -13.32 2.67 -20.36
N ALA A 82 -12.68 2.74 -19.19
CA ALA A 82 -11.77 1.70 -18.71
C ALA A 82 -12.46 0.76 -17.70
N LYS A 83 -11.77 -0.34 -17.37
CA LYS A 83 -12.15 -1.23 -16.27
C LYS A 83 -12.27 -0.41 -14.97
N GLN A 84 -13.37 -0.57 -14.26
CA GLN A 84 -13.52 0.05 -12.95
C GLN A 84 -12.63 -0.64 -11.91
N ARG A 85 -12.16 0.14 -10.93
CA ARG A 85 -11.40 -0.36 -9.78
C ARG A 85 -12.18 -1.42 -8.99
N GLY A 86 -11.46 -2.15 -8.15
CA GLY A 86 -12.05 -3.07 -7.17
C GLY A 86 -12.15 -4.52 -7.65
N LEU A 87 -12.23 -5.43 -6.68
CA LEU A 87 -12.26 -6.87 -6.92
C LEU A 87 -13.65 -7.38 -7.34
N ILE A 88 -14.71 -6.69 -6.89
CA ILE A 88 -16.10 -7.08 -7.09
C ILE A 88 -16.71 -6.20 -8.18
N GLN A 89 -17.06 -6.80 -9.32
CA GLN A 89 -17.60 -6.08 -10.49
C GLN A 89 -18.88 -5.28 -10.17
N ASN A 90 -19.66 -5.71 -9.18
CA ASN A 90 -20.89 -5.05 -8.76
C ASN A 90 -20.67 -3.91 -7.74
N ASN A 91 -19.44 -3.70 -7.27
CA ASN A 91 -19.12 -2.64 -6.32
C ASN A 91 -17.69 -2.09 -6.56
N PRO A 92 -17.52 -1.24 -7.59
CA PRO A 92 -16.20 -0.76 -8.01
C PRO A 92 -15.50 0.12 -6.97
N ASN A 93 -16.27 0.71 -6.05
CA ASN A 93 -15.74 1.54 -4.97
C ASN A 93 -15.25 0.72 -3.77
N CYS A 94 -15.38 -0.61 -3.82
CA CYS A 94 -14.92 -1.51 -2.77
C CYS A 94 -13.55 -2.07 -3.13
N GLN A 95 -12.50 -1.43 -2.62
CA GLN A 95 -11.10 -1.83 -2.83
C GLN A 95 -10.42 -2.34 -1.55
N THR A 96 -11.10 -2.25 -0.40
CA THR A 96 -10.61 -2.70 0.90
C THR A 96 -11.52 -3.78 1.43
N PHE A 97 -10.93 -4.89 1.85
CA PHE A 97 -11.63 -6.08 2.29
C PHE A 97 -11.12 -6.51 3.65
N GLU A 98 -12.02 -6.80 4.57
CA GLU A 98 -11.67 -7.50 5.80
C GLU A 98 -11.49 -8.98 5.50
N PHE A 99 -10.47 -9.61 6.07
CA PHE A 99 -10.24 -11.03 5.91
C PHE A 99 -9.83 -11.68 7.23
N TYR A 100 -10.14 -12.97 7.33
CA TYR A 100 -9.71 -13.82 8.41
C TYR A 100 -8.87 -14.96 7.85
N LEU A 101 -7.72 -15.22 8.48
CA LEU A 101 -6.80 -16.26 8.04
C LEU A 101 -6.84 -17.44 9.00
N PRO A 102 -7.10 -18.67 8.52
CA PRO A 102 -7.02 -19.84 9.38
C PRO A 102 -5.58 -20.11 9.82
N TYR A 103 -5.43 -20.94 10.85
CA TYR A 103 -4.15 -21.15 11.53
C TYR A 103 -3.04 -21.67 10.60
N GLY A 104 -3.38 -22.57 9.67
CA GLY A 104 -2.40 -23.18 8.76
C GLY A 104 -1.78 -22.16 7.80
N GLU A 105 -2.63 -21.36 7.16
CA GLU A 105 -2.28 -20.29 6.24
C GLU A 105 -1.54 -19.18 6.97
N ARG A 106 -1.95 -18.85 8.19
CA ARG A 106 -1.26 -17.86 9.02
C ARG A 106 0.16 -18.29 9.34
N LYS A 107 0.36 -19.56 9.69
CA LYS A 107 1.69 -20.10 9.97
C LYS A 107 2.59 -20.03 8.74
N LEU A 108 2.07 -20.38 7.56
CA LEU A 108 2.81 -20.28 6.29
C LEU A 108 3.17 -18.83 5.97
N PHE A 109 2.23 -17.89 6.15
CA PHE A 109 2.47 -16.47 5.95
C PHE A 109 3.59 -15.96 6.85
N ASP A 110 3.52 -16.26 8.15
CA ASP A 110 4.53 -15.84 9.13
C ASP A 110 5.93 -16.39 8.77
N GLU A 111 6.02 -17.64 8.32
CA GLU A 111 7.28 -18.27 7.89
C GLU A 111 7.91 -17.54 6.70
N VAL A 112 7.15 -17.28 5.64
CA VAL A 112 7.63 -16.55 4.44
C VAL A 112 7.98 -15.10 4.78
N PHE A 113 7.20 -14.48 5.66
CA PHE A 113 7.40 -13.09 6.07
C PHE A 113 8.69 -12.93 6.88
N ASP A 114 8.94 -13.83 7.85
CA ASP A 114 10.15 -13.81 8.67
C ASP A 114 11.40 -14.07 7.83
N GLU A 115 11.37 -15.01 6.89
CA GLU A 115 12.47 -15.25 5.95
C GLU A 115 12.79 -13.98 5.11
N SER A 116 11.75 -13.32 4.62
CA SER A 116 11.88 -12.08 3.84
C SER A 116 12.49 -10.95 4.67
N LYS A 117 12.07 -10.82 5.93
CA LYS A 117 12.57 -9.83 6.89
C LYS A 117 14.04 -10.08 7.22
N GLU A 118 14.45 -11.33 7.40
CA GLU A 118 15.86 -11.70 7.61
C GLU A 118 16.72 -11.30 6.41
N LYS A 119 16.31 -11.64 5.19
CA LYS A 119 17.01 -11.26 3.94
C LYS A 119 17.17 -9.74 3.82
N LEU A 120 16.13 -8.97 4.16
CA LEU A 120 16.21 -7.51 4.19
C LEU A 120 17.22 -6.99 5.22
N SER A 121 17.24 -7.60 6.41
CA SER A 121 18.19 -7.22 7.47
C SER A 121 19.64 -7.47 7.04
N GLN A 122 19.91 -8.56 6.33
CA GLN A 122 21.22 -8.90 5.78
C GLN A 122 21.65 -7.90 4.70
N ARG A 123 20.74 -7.53 3.78
CA ARG A 123 20.99 -6.48 2.76
C ARG A 123 21.29 -5.11 3.38
N LYS A 124 20.58 -4.73 4.45
CA LYS A 124 20.87 -3.49 5.19
C LYS A 124 22.26 -3.51 5.84
N ARG A 125 22.68 -4.64 6.40
CA ARG A 125 24.04 -4.79 6.98
C ARG A 125 25.13 -4.67 5.91
N SER A 126 24.98 -5.36 4.79
CA SER A 126 25.95 -5.33 3.69
C SER A 126 26.00 -3.96 2.98
N SER A 127 24.87 -3.29 2.76
CA SER A 127 24.86 -1.92 2.23
C SER A 127 25.49 -0.89 3.18
N ASN A 128 25.28 -1.00 4.50
CA ASN A 128 25.96 -0.16 5.48
C ASN A 128 27.47 -0.41 5.52
N GLN A 129 27.89 -1.67 5.39
CA GLN A 129 29.31 -2.02 5.29
C GLN A 129 29.95 -1.39 4.04
N TYR A 130 29.26 -1.39 2.89
CA TYR A 130 29.74 -0.75 1.65
C TYR A 130 29.86 0.77 1.78
N LYS A 131 28.90 1.43 2.45
CA LYS A 131 28.99 2.87 2.75
C LYS A 131 30.17 3.22 3.66
N ASN A 132 30.59 2.28 4.52
CA ASN A 132 31.68 2.48 5.48
C ASN A 132 33.06 2.05 4.94
N THR A 133 33.14 1.44 3.75
CA THR A 133 34.42 1.19 3.08
C THR A 133 35.02 2.50 2.54
N PRO A 134 36.32 2.77 2.76
CA PRO A 134 36.96 3.97 2.22
C PRO A 134 36.85 3.98 0.69
N LYS A 135 36.39 5.11 0.12
CA LYS A 135 36.40 5.31 -1.33
C LYS A 135 37.85 5.29 -1.81
N VAL A 136 38.17 4.34 -2.68
CA VAL A 136 39.46 4.32 -3.37
C VAL A 136 39.35 5.37 -4.48
N ASP A 137 40.09 6.47 -4.35
CA ASP A 137 40.22 7.44 -5.44
C ASP A 137 41.09 6.80 -6.54
N PHE A 138 40.46 6.48 -7.66
CA PHE A 138 41.19 6.05 -8.85
C PHE A 138 41.94 7.27 -9.40
N ILE A 139 43.21 7.41 -8.99
CA ILE A 139 44.15 8.32 -9.65
C ILE A 139 44.40 7.75 -11.03
N TYR A 140 43.69 8.25 -12.04
CA TYR A 140 44.05 8.04 -13.44
C TYR A 140 45.45 8.63 -13.65
N LYS A 141 46.47 7.78 -13.76
CA LYS A 141 47.74 8.19 -14.36
C LYS A 141 47.50 8.41 -15.84
N SER A 142 47.30 9.67 -16.23
CA SER A 142 47.45 10.10 -17.61
C SER A 142 48.93 9.99 -17.97
N GLY A 143 49.28 8.99 -18.77
CA GLY A 143 50.64 8.82 -19.27
C GLY A 143 50.97 7.36 -19.47
N ASP A 144 50.43 6.77 -20.55
CA ASP A 144 51.02 5.65 -21.30
C ASP A 144 50.27 5.51 -22.64
N ILE A 145 50.24 6.60 -23.42
CA ILE A 145 49.97 6.55 -24.85
C ILE A 145 51.19 7.20 -25.52
N GLY A 146 52.28 6.43 -25.56
CA GLY A 146 53.46 6.75 -26.37
C GLY A 146 53.20 6.38 -27.83
N MET A 147 53.66 7.26 -28.72
CA MET A 147 53.77 7.12 -30.19
C MET A 147 54.30 5.76 -30.65
#